data_AF-A0A929EML4-F1
#
_entry.id   AF-A0A929EML4-F1
#
_cell.length_a   1.000
_cell.length_b   1.000
_cell.length_c   1.000
_cell.angle_alpha   90.00
_cell.angle_beta   90.00
_cell.angle_gamma   90.00
#
_symmetry.space_group_name_H-M   'P 1'
#
loop_
_entity.id
_entity.type
_entity.pdbx_description
1 polymer ?
#
loop_
_entity_poly.entity_id
_entity_poly.type
_entity_poly.pdbx_seq_one_letter_code
_entity_poly.pdbx_strand_id
1 'polypeptide(L)'
;MSNPKVERLAYPPDDSSTIKTQWNALVSSLHGDYNLLFEWMSICSLSQNLEPHPLYITENNALVSLCPLVFNPVTKELRIPPTHGLGGSLPLSDMALYLPEISKISKELGAKKTTIQIPAQEEATKVLKRFGYNTDDKMPYYVLDLEGVKSFLEAKKKFSKGAKRGINLSKRNGVTVKSPTPSPENLTLAYNIYLETMSHNKAAHLLPLELFKAIGEFLPGDTKIFLAEREGKLIGATICFDVGETFTLWTIFALIEERKAFVNNALYCAVIDYAVSNGLRYVDFGPSGPLSKAREIKKKHGGSERWMLTAVRINNPLKSASYTIRKLIRRKAIESPNSLISKLYKRFALK
;
A
#
# COMPACT_ATOMS: atom_id res chain seq x y z
N MET A 1 21.25 8.94 30.09
CA MET A 1 20.88 8.26 28.84
C MET A 1 21.06 9.26 27.71
N SER A 2 21.84 8.93 26.67
CA SER A 2 21.97 9.78 25.49
C SER A 2 20.62 9.88 24.79
N ASN A 3 20.23 11.08 24.34
CA ASN A 3 19.01 11.22 23.54
C ASN A 3 19.13 10.38 22.25
N PRO A 4 18.09 9.65 21.84
CA PRO A 4 18.10 8.89 20.59
C PRO A 4 18.40 9.84 19.43
N LYS A 5 19.38 9.46 18.60
CA LYS A 5 19.82 10.26 17.44
C LYS A 5 19.22 9.66 16.17
N VAL A 6 18.59 10.52 15.37
CA VAL A 6 18.14 10.16 14.02
C VAL A 6 19.32 10.25 13.07
N GLU A 7 19.53 9.20 12.31
CA GLU A 7 20.60 9.09 11.31
C GLU A 7 20.00 8.88 9.92
N ARG A 8 20.65 9.45 8.90
CA ARG A 8 20.32 9.25 7.49
C ARG A 8 21.31 8.25 6.91
N LEU A 9 20.79 7.17 6.35
CA LEU A 9 21.61 6.17 5.70
C LEU A 9 21.94 6.64 4.27
N ALA A 10 23.22 6.58 3.90
CA ALA A 10 23.65 6.79 2.52
C ALA A 10 23.03 5.73 1.60
N TYR A 11 22.65 6.12 0.38
CA TYR A 11 21.94 5.24 -0.55
C TYR A 11 22.55 5.27 -1.95
N PRO A 12 22.74 4.10 -2.61
CA PRO A 12 22.58 2.76 -2.05
C PRO A 12 23.61 2.50 -0.93
N PRO A 13 23.26 1.70 0.10
CA PRO A 13 24.24 1.31 1.10
C PRO A 13 25.24 0.34 0.47
N ASP A 14 26.41 0.19 1.09
CA ASP A 14 27.32 -0.93 0.80
C ASP A 14 26.57 -2.26 1.00
N ASP A 15 26.74 -3.22 0.08
CA ASP A 15 26.10 -4.54 0.14
C ASP A 15 26.44 -5.31 1.42
N SER A 16 27.53 -4.95 2.11
CA SER A 16 27.92 -5.49 3.42
C SER A 16 27.26 -4.80 4.63
N SER A 17 26.33 -3.88 4.41
CA SER A 17 25.73 -3.07 5.48
C SER A 17 24.86 -3.91 6.43
N THR A 18 25.36 -4.06 7.67
CA THR A 18 24.61 -4.67 8.79
C THR A 18 23.28 -3.96 9.06
N ILE A 19 23.17 -2.67 8.71
CA ILE A 19 21.94 -1.88 8.86
C ILE A 19 20.83 -2.43 7.98
N LYS A 20 21.11 -2.88 6.75
CA LYS A 20 20.10 -3.44 5.85
C LYS A 20 19.45 -4.69 6.45
N THR A 21 20.27 -5.61 6.97
CA THR A 21 19.78 -6.83 7.62
C THR A 21 18.97 -6.50 8.88
N GLN A 22 19.46 -5.59 9.72
CA GLN A 22 18.72 -5.15 10.91
C GLN A 22 17.41 -4.43 10.56
N TRP A 23 17.39 -3.66 9.47
CA TRP A 23 16.21 -2.96 8.98
C TRP A 23 15.08 -3.93 8.67
N ASN A 24 15.33 -4.93 7.82
CA ASN A 24 14.29 -5.90 7.45
C ASN A 24 13.89 -6.78 8.63
N ALA A 25 14.84 -7.16 9.50
CA ALA A 25 14.51 -7.87 10.74
C ALA A 25 13.56 -7.05 11.63
N LEU A 26 13.80 -5.73 11.76
CA LEU A 26 12.91 -4.84 12.49
C LEU A 26 11.54 -4.76 11.79
N VAL A 27 11.48 -4.58 10.47
CA VAL A 27 10.21 -4.55 9.71
C VAL A 27 9.38 -5.80 10.00
N SER A 28 9.98 -6.99 9.93
CA SER A 28 9.29 -8.25 10.22
C SER A 28 8.77 -8.29 11.67
N SER A 29 9.58 -7.85 12.64
CA SER A 29 9.20 -7.84 14.06
C SER A 29 8.09 -6.84 14.40
N LEU A 30 7.98 -5.74 13.65
CA LEU A 30 6.93 -4.75 13.81
C LEU A 30 5.61 -5.17 13.13
N HIS A 31 5.56 -6.36 12.52
CA HIS A 31 4.51 -6.79 11.60
C HIS A 31 4.28 -5.72 10.52
N GLY A 32 5.40 -5.14 10.04
CA GLY A 32 5.41 -4.07 9.06
C GLY A 32 4.89 -4.52 7.70
N ASP A 33 4.56 -3.55 6.87
CA ASP A 33 4.12 -3.81 5.50
C ASP A 33 5.33 -3.86 4.55
N TYR A 34 5.16 -4.46 3.37
CA TYR A 34 6.20 -4.54 2.33
C TYR A 34 6.76 -3.16 1.94
N ASN A 35 5.94 -2.11 2.07
CA ASN A 35 6.35 -0.72 1.81
C ASN A 35 7.44 -0.22 2.76
N LEU A 36 7.71 -0.94 3.86
CA LEU A 36 8.79 -0.62 4.79
C LEU A 36 10.08 -1.37 4.51
N LEU A 37 10.06 -2.41 3.68
CA LEU A 37 11.26 -3.19 3.36
C LEU A 37 12.32 -2.32 2.69
N PHE A 38 13.58 -2.61 2.98
CA PHE A 38 14.69 -1.87 2.42
C PHE A 38 14.69 -1.93 0.89
N GLU A 39 14.50 -3.12 0.35
CA GLU A 39 14.41 -3.44 -1.07
C GLU A 39 13.27 -2.70 -1.77
N TRP A 40 12.20 -2.35 -1.05
CA TRP A 40 11.11 -1.60 -1.64
C TRP A 40 11.54 -0.19 -2.09
N MET A 41 12.51 0.41 -1.38
CA MET A 41 13.13 1.66 -1.84
C MET A 41 13.96 1.45 -3.12
N SER A 42 14.66 0.32 -3.26
CA SER A 42 15.39 -0.03 -4.49
C SER A 42 14.44 -0.19 -5.67
N ILE A 43 13.34 -0.93 -5.46
CA ILE A 43 12.28 -1.13 -6.44
C ILE A 43 11.75 0.24 -6.89
N CYS A 44 11.42 1.12 -5.95
CA CYS A 44 10.93 2.47 -6.23
C CYS A 44 11.94 3.34 -6.99
N SER A 45 13.22 3.26 -6.63
CA SER A 45 14.29 3.99 -7.30
C SER A 45 14.46 3.53 -8.74
N LEU A 46 14.52 2.21 -8.96
CA LEU A 46 14.73 1.63 -10.27
C LEU A 46 13.53 1.86 -11.19
N SER A 47 12.32 1.62 -10.70
CA SER A 47 11.13 1.57 -11.56
C SER A 47 10.40 2.91 -11.70
N GLN A 48 10.58 3.84 -10.76
CA GLN A 48 9.81 5.09 -10.70
C GLN A 48 10.71 6.33 -10.56
N ASN A 49 12.02 6.16 -10.61
CA ASN A 49 13.01 7.23 -10.46
C ASN A 49 12.80 8.05 -9.17
N LEU A 50 12.53 7.34 -8.06
CA LEU A 50 12.38 7.93 -6.73
C LEU A 50 13.71 7.85 -5.99
N GLU A 51 14.15 8.95 -5.38
CA GLU A 51 15.43 9.06 -4.69
C GLU A 51 15.28 8.65 -3.21
N PRO A 52 15.88 7.53 -2.75
CA PRO A 52 15.70 7.09 -1.37
C PRO A 52 16.54 7.88 -0.37
N HIS A 53 15.94 8.19 0.78
CA HIS A 53 16.58 8.91 1.87
C HIS A 53 16.27 8.29 3.24
N PRO A 54 16.48 6.98 3.42
CA PRO A 54 16.10 6.27 4.64
C PRO A 54 16.67 6.92 5.91
N LEU A 55 15.81 7.04 6.92
CA LEU A 55 16.18 7.45 8.27
C LEU A 55 16.06 6.27 9.23
N TYR A 56 16.87 6.25 10.27
CA TYR A 56 16.82 5.22 11.31
C TYR A 56 17.30 5.79 12.65
N ILE A 57 17.03 5.05 13.72
CA ILE A 57 17.49 5.33 15.09
C ILE A 57 18.17 4.07 15.61
N THR A 58 19.33 4.23 16.25
CA THR A 58 20.03 3.15 16.94
C THR A 58 20.08 3.41 18.45
N GLU A 59 19.99 2.33 19.22
CA GLU A 59 20.26 2.31 20.66
C GLU A 59 21.19 1.13 20.96
N ASN A 60 22.30 1.37 21.68
CA ASN A 60 23.31 0.35 21.98
C ASN A 60 23.77 -0.44 20.74
N ASN A 61 23.97 0.23 19.60
CA ASN A 61 24.33 -0.34 18.29
C ASN A 61 23.28 -1.27 17.65
N ALA A 62 22.05 -1.31 18.17
CA ALA A 62 20.93 -2.00 17.56
C ALA A 62 19.97 -0.99 16.92
N LEU A 63 19.51 -1.28 15.69
CA LEU A 63 18.47 -0.52 15.03
C LEU A 63 17.13 -0.75 15.76
N VAL A 64 16.56 0.32 16.33
CA VAL A 64 15.31 0.26 17.12
C VAL A 64 14.12 0.88 16.41
N SER A 65 14.38 1.77 15.44
CA SER A 65 13.34 2.39 14.63
C SER A 65 13.89 2.76 13.26
N LEU A 66 12.99 2.81 12.28
CA LEU A 66 13.25 3.13 10.88
C LEU A 66 12.21 4.11 10.34
N CYS A 67 12.52 4.81 9.27
CA CYS A 67 11.58 5.65 8.54
C CYS A 67 11.99 5.63 7.05
N PRO A 68 11.36 4.78 6.23
CA PRO A 68 11.63 4.75 4.79
C PRO A 68 10.99 5.97 4.15
N LEU A 69 11.80 6.77 3.46
CA LEU A 69 11.31 7.90 2.70
C LEU A 69 12.01 7.99 1.35
N VAL A 70 11.25 8.48 0.39
CA VAL A 70 11.77 8.75 -0.96
C VAL A 70 11.34 10.13 -1.42
N PHE A 71 12.17 10.72 -2.27
CA PHE A 71 11.88 11.96 -2.95
C PHE A 71 11.55 11.71 -4.42
N ASN A 72 10.48 12.32 -4.89
CA ASN A 72 10.13 12.31 -6.30
C ASN A 72 10.63 13.62 -6.95
N PRO A 73 11.68 13.59 -7.79
CA PRO A 73 12.29 14.80 -8.35
C PRO A 73 11.37 15.52 -9.35
N VAL A 74 10.45 14.80 -9.99
CA VAL A 74 9.50 15.33 -10.97
C VAL A 74 8.42 16.16 -10.29
N THR A 75 7.75 15.59 -9.29
CA THR A 75 6.66 16.24 -8.55
C THR A 75 7.17 17.14 -7.41
N LYS A 76 8.46 17.04 -7.06
CA LYS A 76 9.09 17.65 -5.89
C LYS A 76 8.34 17.29 -4.61
N GLU A 77 8.04 16.00 -4.45
CA GLU A 77 7.32 15.46 -3.30
C GLU A 77 8.20 14.50 -2.49
N LEU A 78 8.25 14.69 -1.18
CA LEU A 78 8.83 13.74 -0.23
C LEU A 78 7.72 12.83 0.30
N ARG A 79 7.91 11.51 0.27
CA ARG A 79 6.88 10.52 0.63
C ARG A 79 7.37 9.54 1.70
N ILE A 80 6.50 9.28 2.66
CA ILE A 80 6.65 8.26 3.71
C ILE A 80 5.31 7.49 3.81
N PRO A 81 5.27 6.17 3.61
CA PRO A 81 6.34 5.33 3.06
C PRO A 81 6.59 5.65 1.56
N PRO A 82 7.53 4.94 0.88
CA PRO A 82 7.95 5.23 -0.50
C PRO A 82 6.81 5.28 -1.54
N THR A 83 5.78 4.46 -1.37
CA THR A 83 4.60 4.40 -2.23
C THR A 83 3.31 4.50 -1.43
N HIS A 84 2.20 4.77 -2.14
CA HIS A 84 0.88 4.70 -1.52
C HIS A 84 0.55 3.28 -1.11
N GLY A 85 0.30 3.08 0.16
CA GLY A 85 0.13 1.78 0.81
C GLY A 85 0.15 1.97 2.32
N LEU A 86 -0.01 0.90 3.10
CA LEU A 86 0.19 1.04 4.53
C LEU A 86 1.69 1.20 4.75
N GLY A 87 2.10 2.32 5.33
CA GLY A 87 3.31 2.29 6.13
C GLY A 87 2.95 1.47 7.35
N GLY A 88 3.70 0.42 7.66
CA GLY A 88 3.60 -0.19 8.99
C GLY A 88 3.73 0.88 10.08
N SER A 89 3.30 0.56 11.29
CA SER A 89 3.29 1.53 12.39
C SER A 89 4.72 1.96 12.72
N LEU A 90 5.14 3.13 12.24
CA LEU A 90 6.24 3.84 12.89
C LEU A 90 5.80 4.12 14.33
N PRO A 91 6.58 3.73 15.35
CA PRO A 91 6.22 4.07 16.72
C PRO A 91 6.04 5.59 16.83
N LEU A 92 4.96 5.99 17.49
CA LEU A 92 4.55 7.40 17.56
C LEU A 92 5.60 8.28 18.25
N SER A 93 6.30 7.72 19.23
CA SER A 93 7.44 8.36 19.90
C SER A 93 8.52 8.75 18.90
N ASP A 94 8.78 7.88 17.93
CA ASP A 94 9.90 7.99 17.01
C ASP A 94 9.55 8.92 15.86
N MET A 95 8.26 8.99 15.49
CA MET A 95 7.76 9.97 14.53
C MET A 95 8.13 11.40 14.93
N ALA A 96 7.99 11.76 16.21
CA ALA A 96 8.36 13.09 16.69
C ALA A 96 9.87 13.37 16.52
N LEU A 97 10.70 12.33 16.58
CA LEU A 97 12.15 12.41 16.37
C LEU A 97 12.50 12.56 14.88
N TYR A 98 11.79 11.88 13.98
CA TYR A 98 12.03 11.97 12.53
C TYR A 98 11.57 13.29 11.90
N LEU A 99 10.50 13.92 12.40
CA LEU A 99 9.88 15.08 11.76
C LEU A 99 10.83 16.29 11.57
N PRO A 100 11.72 16.65 12.53
CA PRO A 100 12.76 17.63 12.30
C PRO A 100 13.70 17.30 11.12
N GLU A 101 14.22 16.06 11.06
CA GLU A 101 15.14 15.64 10.00
C GLU A 101 14.42 15.55 8.64
N ILE A 102 13.18 15.05 8.61
CA ILE A 102 12.32 15.09 7.42
C ILE A 102 12.16 16.53 6.93
N SER A 103 11.95 17.49 7.84
CA SER A 103 11.83 18.90 7.47
C SER A 103 13.13 19.49 6.93
N LYS A 104 14.30 19.00 7.38
CA LYS A 104 15.62 19.42 6.89
C LYS A 104 15.87 18.84 5.49
N ILE A 105 15.69 17.53 5.31
CA ILE A 105 15.78 16.84 4.00
C ILE A 105 14.83 17.49 2.99
N SER A 106 13.60 17.78 3.42
CA SER A 106 12.61 18.43 2.56
C SER A 106 13.07 19.81 2.06
N LYS A 107 13.85 20.57 2.84
CA LYS A 107 14.42 21.86 2.42
C LYS A 107 15.62 21.65 1.50
N GLU A 108 16.54 20.74 1.86
CA GLU A 108 17.72 20.39 1.08
C GLU A 108 17.35 19.99 -0.36
N LEU A 109 16.31 19.16 -0.51
CA LEU A 109 15.85 18.66 -1.81
C LEU A 109 14.93 19.64 -2.56
N GLY A 110 14.57 20.78 -1.95
CA GLY A 110 13.60 21.72 -2.51
C GLY A 110 12.21 21.09 -2.71
N ALA A 111 11.80 20.18 -1.82
CA ALA A 111 10.49 19.54 -1.91
C ALA A 111 9.37 20.55 -1.68
N LYS A 112 8.38 20.57 -2.58
CA LYS A 112 7.19 21.42 -2.52
C LYS A 112 6.11 20.85 -1.58
N LYS A 113 6.13 19.54 -1.37
CA LYS A 113 5.14 18.79 -0.61
C LYS A 113 5.82 17.64 0.15
N THR A 114 5.36 17.38 1.36
CA THR A 114 5.68 16.17 2.12
C THR A 114 4.39 15.44 2.46
N THR A 115 4.34 14.13 2.18
CA THR A 115 3.19 13.26 2.45
C THR A 115 3.61 12.12 3.37
N ILE A 116 2.87 11.93 4.46
CA ILE A 116 3.05 10.84 5.41
C ILE A 116 1.76 10.01 5.45
N GLN A 117 1.85 8.71 5.23
CA GLN A 117 0.75 7.76 5.34
C GLN A 117 1.04 6.72 6.41
N ILE A 118 0.16 6.65 7.41
CA ILE A 118 0.30 5.80 8.60
C ILE A 118 -1.08 5.36 9.09
N PRO A 119 -1.19 4.31 9.93
CA PRO A 119 -2.42 4.01 10.64
C PRO A 119 -2.95 5.24 11.40
N ALA A 120 -4.25 5.49 11.30
CA ALA A 120 -4.88 6.66 11.91
C ALA A 120 -4.98 6.48 13.42
N GLN A 121 -4.12 7.17 14.16
CA GLN A 121 -4.11 7.22 15.61
C GLN A 121 -4.23 8.68 16.07
N GLU A 122 -4.86 8.92 17.23
CA GLU A 122 -5.11 10.27 17.73
C GLU A 122 -3.79 10.99 18.06
N GLU A 123 -2.87 10.27 18.67
CA GLU A 123 -1.55 10.75 19.07
C GLU A 123 -0.70 11.12 17.85
N ALA A 124 -0.67 10.27 16.81
CA ALA A 124 -0.06 10.59 15.51
C ALA A 124 -0.60 11.91 14.95
N THR A 125 -1.93 12.06 14.99
CA THR A 125 -2.60 13.25 14.47
C THR A 125 -2.17 14.51 15.23
N LYS A 126 -2.08 14.43 16.57
CA LYS A 126 -1.63 15.54 17.42
C LYS A 126 -0.18 15.92 17.11
N VAL A 127 0.72 14.93 17.02
CA VAL A 127 2.14 15.15 16.68
C VAL A 127 2.27 15.80 15.31
N LEU A 128 1.67 15.23 14.27
CA LEU A 128 1.74 15.75 12.90
C LEU A 128 1.20 17.18 12.78
N LYS A 129 0.09 17.50 13.46
CA LYS A 129 -0.45 18.87 13.50
C LYS A 129 0.52 19.87 14.12
N ARG A 130 1.23 19.51 15.20
CA ARG A 130 2.26 20.37 15.82
C ARG A 130 3.40 20.71 14.86
N PHE A 131 3.71 19.81 13.92
CA PHE A 131 4.70 20.02 12.87
C PHE A 131 4.12 20.61 11.57
N GLY A 132 2.88 21.11 11.60
CA GLY A 132 2.27 21.85 10.49
C GLY A 132 1.71 20.98 9.36
N TYR A 133 1.43 19.70 9.62
CA TYR A 133 0.76 18.83 8.64
C TYR A 133 -0.77 18.99 8.72
N ASN A 134 -1.44 19.01 7.56
CA ASN A 134 -2.87 18.80 7.46
C ASN A 134 -3.17 17.29 7.57
N THR A 135 -4.07 16.91 8.46
CA THR A 135 -4.38 15.50 8.78
C THR A 135 -5.85 15.15 8.53
N ASP A 136 -6.55 15.92 7.69
CA ASP A 136 -8.00 15.74 7.50
C ASP A 136 -8.33 14.60 6.53
N ASP A 137 -7.32 14.04 5.85
CA ASP A 137 -7.53 12.97 4.88
C ASP A 137 -7.34 11.61 5.55
N LYS A 138 -8.40 10.80 5.55
CA LYS A 138 -8.40 9.45 6.07
C LYS A 138 -8.97 8.51 5.02
N MET A 139 -8.31 7.37 4.81
CA MET A 139 -8.72 6.35 3.87
C MET A 139 -8.95 5.03 4.61
N PRO A 140 -10.10 4.35 4.41
CA PRO A 140 -10.30 3.05 5.02
C PRO A 140 -9.45 2.00 4.31
N TYR A 141 -8.94 1.05 5.08
CA TYR A 141 -8.35 -0.19 4.60
C TYR A 141 -8.98 -1.36 5.36
N TYR A 142 -8.73 -2.60 4.94
CA TYR A 142 -9.41 -3.75 5.51
C TYR A 142 -8.42 -4.86 5.82
N VAL A 143 -8.49 -5.36 7.04
CA VAL A 143 -7.65 -6.46 7.51
C VAL A 143 -8.54 -7.60 7.95
N LEU A 144 -8.28 -8.81 7.43
CA LEU A 144 -8.83 -10.04 7.98
C LEU A 144 -7.88 -10.56 9.05
N ASP A 145 -8.37 -10.59 10.29
CA ASP A 145 -7.67 -11.22 11.40
C ASP A 145 -7.91 -12.73 11.37
N LEU A 146 -6.85 -13.51 11.37
CA LEU A 146 -6.83 -14.97 11.37
C LEU A 146 -6.37 -15.55 12.71
N GLU A 147 -6.24 -14.73 13.75
CA GLU A 147 -5.92 -15.22 15.09
C GLU A 147 -6.92 -16.32 15.52
N GLY A 148 -6.37 -17.44 15.98
CA GLY A 148 -7.13 -18.63 16.37
C GLY A 148 -7.76 -19.43 15.23
N VAL A 149 -7.58 -19.05 13.96
CA VAL A 149 -8.09 -19.78 12.79
C VAL A 149 -7.10 -20.87 12.39
N LYS A 150 -7.54 -22.14 12.42
CA LYS A 150 -6.67 -23.30 12.13
C LYS A 150 -6.89 -23.91 10.76
N SER A 151 -7.93 -23.49 10.05
CA SER A 151 -8.25 -24.01 8.72
C SER A 151 -9.01 -23.00 7.87
N PHE A 152 -8.91 -23.14 6.55
CA PHE A 152 -9.66 -22.29 5.63
C PHE A 152 -11.18 -22.40 5.83
N LEU A 153 -11.67 -23.57 6.26
CA LEU A 153 -13.08 -23.76 6.60
C LEU A 153 -13.51 -22.86 7.78
N GLU A 154 -12.64 -22.68 8.77
CA GLU A 154 -12.86 -21.75 9.87
C GLU A 154 -12.78 -20.29 9.42
N ALA A 155 -11.79 -19.92 8.60
CA ALA A 155 -11.72 -18.58 8.02
C ALA A 155 -13.02 -18.21 7.29
N LYS A 156 -13.55 -19.15 6.49
CA LYS A 156 -14.82 -18.99 5.78
C LYS A 156 -16.01 -18.71 6.70
N LYS A 157 -15.98 -19.05 7.99
CA LYS A 157 -17.07 -18.68 8.92
C LYS A 157 -17.24 -17.17 8.99
N LYS A 158 -16.15 -16.41 8.91
CA LYS A 158 -16.11 -14.93 8.88
C LYS A 158 -16.65 -14.34 7.56
N PHE A 159 -16.80 -15.14 6.50
CA PHE A 159 -17.28 -14.65 5.20
C PHE A 159 -18.80 -14.51 5.16
N SER A 160 -19.28 -13.49 4.46
CA SER A 160 -20.69 -13.30 4.15
C SER A 160 -21.25 -14.43 3.28
N LYS A 161 -22.58 -14.62 3.30
CA LYS A 161 -23.28 -15.56 2.38
C LYS A 161 -22.98 -15.24 0.91
N GLY A 162 -22.86 -13.96 0.55
CA GLY A 162 -22.55 -13.51 -0.80
C GLY A 162 -21.14 -13.92 -1.25
N ALA A 163 -20.12 -13.75 -0.41
CA ALA A 163 -18.76 -14.21 -0.72
C ALA A 163 -18.70 -15.73 -0.87
N LYS A 164 -19.30 -16.48 0.06
CA LYS A 164 -19.39 -17.95 -0.02
C LYS A 164 -20.04 -18.41 -1.33
N ARG A 165 -21.15 -17.77 -1.74
CA ARG A 165 -21.82 -18.04 -3.01
C ARG A 165 -20.93 -17.71 -4.21
N GLY A 166 -20.23 -16.57 -4.18
CA GLY A 166 -19.30 -16.16 -5.25
C GLY A 166 -18.16 -17.15 -5.44
N ILE A 167 -17.56 -17.63 -4.36
CA ILE A 167 -16.52 -18.68 -4.39
C ILE A 167 -17.06 -19.98 -5.00
N ASN A 168 -18.27 -20.40 -4.63
CA ASN A 168 -18.87 -21.61 -5.21
C ASN A 168 -19.22 -21.42 -6.69
N LEU A 169 -19.65 -20.21 -7.09
CA LEU A 169 -19.91 -19.88 -8.49
C LEU A 169 -18.64 -19.84 -9.32
N SER A 170 -17.53 -19.29 -8.81
CA SER A 170 -16.26 -19.28 -9.54
C SER A 170 -15.78 -20.70 -9.85
N LYS A 171 -15.88 -21.61 -8.88
CA LYS A 171 -15.57 -23.03 -9.07
C LYS A 171 -16.47 -23.69 -10.12
N ARG A 172 -17.79 -23.47 -10.05
CA ARG A 172 -18.74 -24.01 -11.05
C ARG A 172 -18.51 -23.45 -12.45
N ASN A 173 -18.02 -22.21 -12.53
CA ASN A 173 -17.66 -21.57 -13.79
C ASN A 173 -16.25 -21.94 -14.26
N GLY A 174 -15.61 -22.96 -13.67
CA GLY A 174 -14.32 -23.47 -14.14
C GLY A 174 -13.12 -22.57 -13.85
N VAL A 175 -13.24 -21.61 -12.94
CA VAL A 175 -12.10 -20.77 -12.53
C VAL A 175 -11.18 -21.58 -11.61
N THR A 176 -9.93 -21.70 -12.02
CA THR A 176 -8.83 -22.26 -11.23
C THR A 176 -7.83 -21.16 -10.89
N VAL A 177 -7.10 -21.31 -9.79
CA VAL A 177 -6.05 -20.35 -9.40
C VAL A 177 -4.77 -21.12 -9.15
N LYS A 178 -3.69 -20.71 -9.80
CA LYS A 178 -2.34 -21.23 -9.60
C LYS A 178 -1.48 -20.17 -8.94
N SER A 179 -0.45 -20.62 -8.22
CA SER A 179 0.53 -19.71 -7.62
C SER A 179 1.94 -20.08 -8.07
N PRO A 180 2.35 -19.65 -9.28
CA PRO A 180 3.69 -19.92 -9.77
C PRO A 180 4.72 -19.05 -9.04
N THR A 181 6.00 -19.34 -9.26
CA THR A 181 7.10 -18.51 -8.75
C THR A 181 7.01 -17.09 -9.33
N PRO A 182 7.43 -16.06 -8.57
CA PRO A 182 7.40 -14.67 -9.02
C PRO A 182 8.53 -14.35 -10.01
N SER A 183 8.64 -15.12 -11.10
CA SER A 183 9.63 -14.91 -12.15
C SER A 183 9.23 -13.73 -13.05
N PRO A 184 10.18 -13.13 -13.79
CA PRO A 184 9.90 -12.05 -14.74
C PRO A 184 8.79 -12.40 -15.75
N GLU A 185 8.71 -13.66 -16.20
CA GLU A 185 7.66 -14.15 -17.11
C GLU A 185 6.29 -14.11 -16.45
N ASN A 186 6.15 -14.67 -15.24
CA ASN A 186 4.86 -14.71 -14.52
C ASN A 186 4.40 -13.32 -14.07
N LEU A 187 5.34 -12.43 -13.73
CA LEU A 187 5.06 -11.03 -13.42
C LEU A 187 4.60 -10.26 -14.66
N THR A 188 5.16 -10.58 -15.84
CA THR A 188 4.70 -10.02 -17.11
C THR A 188 3.27 -10.49 -17.43
N LEU A 189 2.93 -11.75 -17.15
CA LEU A 189 1.54 -12.24 -17.26
C LEU A 189 0.58 -11.46 -16.36
N ALA A 190 0.94 -11.25 -15.09
CA ALA A 190 0.14 -10.45 -14.16
C ALA A 190 0.02 -8.99 -14.62
N TYR A 191 1.10 -8.41 -15.16
CA TYR A 191 1.13 -7.05 -15.70
C TYR A 191 0.18 -6.87 -16.89
N ASN A 192 0.08 -7.86 -17.77
CA ASN A 192 -0.85 -7.79 -18.90
C ASN A 192 -2.31 -7.73 -18.43
N ILE A 193 -2.70 -8.52 -17.43
CA ILE A 193 -4.04 -8.45 -16.82
C ILE A 193 -4.25 -7.12 -16.09
N TYR A 194 -3.21 -6.59 -15.45
CA TYR A 194 -3.22 -5.26 -14.85
C TYR A 194 -3.51 -4.17 -15.89
N LEU A 195 -2.85 -4.18 -17.05
CA LEU A 195 -3.07 -3.20 -18.11
C LEU A 195 -4.52 -3.22 -18.62
N GLU A 196 -5.06 -4.41 -18.87
CA GLU A 196 -6.47 -4.58 -19.26
C GLU A 196 -7.43 -4.03 -18.18
N THR A 197 -7.15 -4.36 -16.91
CA THR A 197 -7.93 -3.88 -15.77
C THR A 197 -7.90 -2.35 -15.67
N MET A 198 -6.73 -1.73 -15.85
CA MET A 198 -6.56 -0.28 -15.76
C MET A 198 -7.13 0.46 -16.96
N SER A 199 -7.00 -0.10 -18.17
CA SER A 199 -7.63 0.40 -19.39
C SER A 199 -9.14 0.47 -19.22
N HIS A 200 -9.76 -0.62 -18.75
CA HIS A 200 -11.20 -0.66 -18.46
C HIS A 200 -11.61 0.39 -17.41
N ASN A 201 -10.82 0.52 -16.34
CA ASN A 201 -11.09 1.47 -15.26
C ASN A 201 -10.75 2.93 -15.62
N LYS A 202 -10.21 3.18 -16.83
CA LYS A 202 -9.74 4.50 -17.29
C LYS A 202 -8.77 5.14 -16.30
N ALA A 203 -7.82 4.34 -15.81
CA ALA A 203 -6.82 4.80 -14.86
C ALA A 203 -6.02 5.96 -15.48
N ALA A 204 -5.85 7.05 -14.73
CA ALA A 204 -5.12 8.22 -15.19
C ALA A 204 -3.60 8.00 -15.24
N HIS A 205 -3.11 7.03 -14.46
CA HIS A 205 -1.69 6.70 -14.34
C HIS A 205 -1.54 5.19 -14.33
N LEU A 206 -0.54 4.71 -15.08
CA LEU A 206 -0.18 3.31 -15.11
C LEU A 206 1.17 3.13 -14.42
N LEU A 207 1.25 2.14 -13.54
CA LEU A 207 2.50 1.56 -13.08
C LEU A 207 3.28 0.94 -14.25
N PRO A 208 4.61 1.11 -14.30
CA PRO A 208 5.45 0.56 -15.36
C PRO A 208 5.71 -0.94 -15.17
N LEU A 209 5.98 -1.69 -16.25
CA LEU A 209 6.32 -3.11 -16.20
C LEU A 209 7.58 -3.36 -15.35
N GLU A 210 8.51 -2.41 -15.39
CA GLU A 210 9.76 -2.40 -14.63
C GLU A 210 9.49 -2.53 -13.12
N LEU A 211 8.39 -1.97 -12.61
CA LEU A 211 8.00 -2.15 -11.21
C LEU A 211 7.68 -3.61 -10.90
N PHE A 212 6.93 -4.26 -11.78
CA PHE A 212 6.54 -5.66 -11.61
C PHE A 212 7.77 -6.57 -11.68
N LYS A 213 8.66 -6.35 -12.65
CA LYS A 213 9.91 -7.12 -12.76
C LYS A 213 10.82 -6.91 -11.55
N ALA A 214 10.99 -5.68 -11.10
CA ALA A 214 11.80 -5.35 -9.92
C ALA A 214 11.26 -6.03 -8.65
N ILE A 215 9.93 -6.19 -8.51
CA ILE A 215 9.36 -6.96 -7.39
C ILE A 215 9.87 -8.40 -7.37
N GLY A 216 9.88 -9.09 -8.52
CA GLY A 216 10.39 -10.47 -8.60
C GLY A 216 11.90 -10.58 -8.41
N GLU A 217 12.65 -9.55 -8.78
CA GLU A 217 14.10 -9.51 -8.64
C GLU A 217 14.54 -9.23 -7.21
N PHE A 218 13.95 -8.21 -6.57
CA PHE A 218 14.37 -7.73 -5.26
C PHE A 218 13.62 -8.38 -4.09
N LEU A 219 12.40 -8.88 -4.30
CA LEU A 219 11.58 -9.51 -3.27
C LEU A 219 11.10 -10.92 -3.67
N PRO A 220 11.94 -11.82 -4.22
CA PRO A 220 11.49 -13.14 -4.68
C PRO A 220 10.96 -14.03 -3.55
N GLY A 221 11.53 -13.91 -2.34
CA GLY A 221 11.12 -14.68 -1.16
C GLY A 221 9.86 -14.15 -0.49
N ASP A 222 9.64 -12.85 -0.56
CA ASP A 222 8.52 -12.16 0.09
C ASP A 222 7.34 -11.93 -0.86
N THR A 223 7.43 -12.36 -2.12
CA THR A 223 6.39 -12.15 -3.14
C THR A 223 5.67 -13.44 -3.49
N LYS A 224 4.34 -13.38 -3.52
CA LYS A 224 3.47 -14.42 -4.09
C LYS A 224 2.66 -13.86 -5.24
N ILE A 225 2.52 -14.66 -6.30
CA ILE A 225 1.61 -14.35 -7.41
C ILE A 225 0.50 -15.39 -7.43
N PHE A 226 -0.72 -14.96 -7.71
CA PHE A 226 -1.84 -15.84 -7.99
C PHE A 226 -2.38 -15.50 -9.37
N LEU A 227 -2.44 -16.49 -10.25
CA LEU A 227 -2.94 -16.39 -11.61
C LEU A 227 -4.23 -17.20 -11.73
N ALA A 228 -5.33 -16.54 -12.09
CA ALA A 228 -6.63 -17.17 -12.28
C ALA A 228 -6.84 -17.53 -13.75
N GLU A 229 -7.16 -18.79 -14.01
CA GLU A 229 -7.38 -19.35 -15.34
C GLU A 229 -8.80 -19.92 -15.48
N ARG A 230 -9.38 -19.80 -16.68
CA ARG A 230 -10.59 -20.50 -17.11
C ARG A 230 -10.40 -20.97 -18.54
N GLU A 231 -10.68 -22.25 -18.81
CA GLU A 231 -10.57 -22.82 -20.17
C GLU A 231 -9.19 -22.57 -20.81
N GLY A 232 -8.12 -22.66 -20.02
CA GLY A 232 -6.73 -22.42 -20.46
C GLY A 232 -6.36 -20.95 -20.69
N LYS A 233 -7.29 -20.01 -20.50
CA LYS A 233 -7.06 -18.57 -20.62
C LYS A 233 -6.79 -17.94 -19.25
N LEU A 234 -5.76 -17.11 -19.16
CA LEU A 234 -5.51 -16.24 -18.01
C LEU A 234 -6.57 -15.12 -17.96
N ILE A 235 -7.30 -15.02 -16.86
CA ILE A 235 -8.44 -14.10 -16.71
C ILE A 235 -8.36 -13.20 -15.47
N GLY A 236 -7.40 -13.47 -14.59
CA GLY A 236 -7.17 -12.68 -13.38
C GLY A 236 -5.77 -12.88 -12.83
N ALA A 237 -5.30 -11.91 -12.06
CA ALA A 237 -4.05 -12.00 -11.34
C ALA A 237 -4.11 -11.21 -10.03
N THR A 238 -3.30 -11.59 -9.06
CA THR A 238 -2.96 -10.72 -7.92
C THR A 238 -1.53 -10.99 -7.48
N ILE A 239 -0.88 -9.96 -6.93
CA ILE A 239 0.43 -10.02 -6.31
C ILE A 239 0.23 -9.73 -4.84
N CYS A 240 0.86 -10.54 -4.00
CA CYS A 240 0.80 -10.44 -2.55
C CYS A 240 2.21 -10.41 -1.98
N PHE A 241 2.35 -9.81 -0.81
CA PHE A 241 3.62 -9.72 -0.08
C PHE A 241 3.49 -10.41 1.28
N ASP A 242 4.48 -11.23 1.61
CA ASP A 242 4.55 -12.03 2.84
C ASP A 242 5.59 -11.40 3.77
N VAL A 243 5.14 -10.62 4.77
CA VAL A 243 6.03 -9.86 5.65
C VAL A 243 5.62 -10.02 7.10
N GLY A 244 6.49 -10.66 7.89
CA GLY A 244 6.23 -10.91 9.31
C GLY A 244 5.01 -11.84 9.49
N GLU A 245 3.95 -11.32 10.10
CA GLU A 245 2.69 -12.07 10.30
C GLU A 245 1.58 -11.67 9.31
N THR A 246 1.90 -10.79 8.35
CA THR A 246 0.91 -10.16 7.47
C THR A 246 1.13 -10.58 6.02
N PHE A 247 0.06 -11.08 5.40
CA PHE A 247 -0.01 -11.29 3.96
C PHE A 247 -0.77 -10.14 3.29
N THR A 248 -0.04 -9.23 2.66
CA THR A 248 -0.63 -8.04 2.03
C THR A 248 -1.01 -8.34 0.59
N LEU A 249 -2.31 -8.31 0.29
CA LEU A 249 -2.85 -8.31 -1.06
C LEU A 249 -2.65 -6.92 -1.66
N TRP A 250 -1.73 -6.78 -2.62
CA TRP A 250 -1.43 -5.49 -3.22
C TRP A 250 -2.62 -4.95 -4.02
N THR A 251 -3.12 -5.76 -4.95
CA THR A 251 -4.34 -5.48 -5.71
C THR A 251 -4.75 -6.69 -6.54
N ILE A 252 -6.06 -6.83 -6.82
CA ILE A 252 -6.61 -7.84 -7.73
C ILE A 252 -6.84 -7.21 -9.10
N PHE A 253 -6.40 -7.90 -10.14
CA PHE A 253 -6.63 -7.62 -11.54
C PHE A 253 -7.51 -8.70 -12.15
N ALA A 254 -8.48 -8.32 -12.98
CA ALA A 254 -9.38 -9.27 -13.63
C ALA A 254 -9.96 -8.68 -14.91
N LEU A 255 -10.07 -9.52 -15.95
CA LEU A 255 -10.71 -9.15 -17.21
C LEU A 255 -12.20 -8.86 -16.97
N ILE A 256 -12.71 -7.75 -17.52
CA ILE A 256 -14.09 -7.32 -17.27
C ILE A 256 -15.11 -8.26 -17.92
N GLU A 257 -14.77 -8.85 -19.06
CA GLU A 257 -15.58 -9.84 -19.79
C GLU A 257 -15.84 -11.07 -18.92
N GLU A 258 -14.92 -11.36 -18.00
CA GLU A 258 -14.93 -12.50 -17.09
C GLU A 258 -15.59 -12.19 -15.74
N ARG A 259 -16.24 -11.03 -15.60
CA ARG A 259 -16.93 -10.63 -14.36
C ARG A 259 -17.94 -11.67 -13.86
N LYS A 260 -18.64 -12.35 -14.78
CA LYS A 260 -19.61 -13.40 -14.45
C LYS A 260 -18.94 -14.69 -13.97
N ALA A 261 -17.64 -14.87 -14.18
CA ALA A 261 -16.85 -15.99 -13.69
C ALA A 261 -16.45 -15.82 -12.20
N PHE A 262 -16.74 -14.68 -11.56
CA PHE A 262 -16.41 -14.43 -10.14
C PHE A 262 -14.91 -14.54 -9.84
N VAL A 263 -14.05 -14.10 -10.78
CA VAL A 263 -12.58 -14.15 -10.68
C VAL A 263 -12.05 -13.55 -9.37
N ASN A 264 -12.57 -12.38 -8.98
CA ASN A 264 -12.14 -11.73 -7.73
C ASN A 264 -12.39 -12.61 -6.52
N ASN A 265 -13.54 -13.32 -6.45
CA ASN A 265 -13.83 -14.23 -5.34
C ASN A 265 -12.87 -15.42 -5.31
N ALA A 266 -12.48 -15.94 -6.48
CA ALA A 266 -11.49 -17.01 -6.57
C ALA A 266 -10.11 -16.54 -6.06
N LEU A 267 -9.68 -15.33 -6.45
CA LEU A 267 -8.40 -14.76 -6.01
C LEU A 267 -8.40 -14.44 -4.50
N TYR A 268 -9.44 -13.80 -3.95
CA TYR A 268 -9.56 -13.62 -2.49
C TYR A 268 -9.55 -14.96 -1.74
N CYS A 269 -10.23 -15.97 -2.27
CA CYS A 269 -10.22 -17.32 -1.70
C CYS A 269 -8.80 -17.90 -1.66
N ALA A 270 -8.05 -17.81 -2.75
CA ALA A 270 -6.68 -18.34 -2.84
C ALA A 270 -5.71 -17.60 -1.90
N VAL A 271 -5.81 -16.27 -1.81
CA VAL A 271 -4.98 -15.47 -0.90
C VAL A 271 -5.23 -15.84 0.56
N ILE A 272 -6.51 -15.95 0.97
CA ILE A 272 -6.85 -16.26 2.36
C ILE A 272 -6.49 -17.72 2.70
N ASP A 273 -6.69 -18.66 1.77
CA ASP A 273 -6.31 -20.07 1.95
C ASP A 273 -4.79 -20.22 2.11
N TYR A 274 -4.00 -19.48 1.32
CA TYR A 274 -2.55 -19.41 1.48
C TYR A 274 -2.16 -18.89 2.86
N ALA A 275 -2.72 -17.75 3.29
CA ALA A 275 -2.37 -17.16 4.58
C ALA A 275 -2.67 -18.10 5.76
N VAL A 276 -3.83 -18.77 5.73
CA VAL A 276 -4.19 -19.76 6.77
C VAL A 276 -3.24 -20.97 6.72
N SER A 277 -2.92 -21.47 5.53
CA SER A 277 -2.05 -22.65 5.37
C SER A 277 -0.61 -22.40 5.83
N ASN A 278 -0.17 -21.14 5.82
CA ASN A 278 1.17 -20.73 6.27
C ASN A 278 1.15 -20.14 7.70
N GLY A 279 0.03 -20.25 8.43
CA GLY A 279 -0.04 -19.79 9.82
C GLY A 279 0.08 -18.28 10.00
N LEU A 280 -0.21 -17.49 8.95
CA LEU A 280 -0.14 -16.03 9.01
C LEU A 280 -1.34 -15.48 9.80
N ARG A 281 -1.10 -14.43 10.58
CA ARG A 281 -2.12 -13.84 11.46
C ARG A 281 -3.04 -12.88 10.73
N TYR A 282 -2.52 -12.15 9.73
CA TYR A 282 -3.28 -11.11 9.05
C TYR A 282 -3.28 -11.31 7.54
N VAL A 283 -4.43 -11.02 6.92
CA VAL A 283 -4.50 -10.71 5.48
C VAL A 283 -4.89 -9.25 5.33
N ASP A 284 -3.97 -8.44 4.81
CA ASP A 284 -4.24 -7.05 4.51
C ASP A 284 -4.79 -6.92 3.09
N PHE A 285 -6.02 -6.46 2.95
CA PHE A 285 -6.63 -6.24 1.64
C PHE A 285 -6.29 -4.87 1.03
N GLY A 286 -5.46 -4.09 1.72
CA GLY A 286 -5.01 -2.78 1.31
C GLY A 286 -6.09 -1.69 1.41
N PRO A 287 -5.70 -0.43 1.12
CA PRO A 287 -6.60 0.71 1.14
C PRO A 287 -7.74 0.58 0.14
N SER A 288 -8.85 1.24 0.45
CA SER A 288 -9.99 1.35 -0.43
C SER A 288 -10.32 2.82 -0.62
N GLY A 289 -10.08 3.31 -1.82
CA GLY A 289 -10.52 4.64 -2.25
C GLY A 289 -12.03 4.82 -2.13
N PRO A 290 -12.62 5.91 -2.68
CA PRO A 290 -14.04 6.22 -2.52
C PRO A 290 -15.00 5.20 -3.16
N LEU A 291 -14.49 4.17 -3.83
CA LEU A 291 -15.27 3.15 -4.52
C LEU A 291 -15.93 2.19 -3.52
N SER A 292 -17.25 2.27 -3.39
CA SER A 292 -18.06 1.43 -2.49
C SER A 292 -17.89 -0.07 -2.74
N LYS A 293 -17.80 -0.50 -4.01
CA LYS A 293 -17.72 -1.91 -4.38
C LYS A 293 -16.45 -2.61 -3.87
N ALA A 294 -15.31 -1.93 -3.91
CA ALA A 294 -14.04 -2.47 -3.40
C ALA A 294 -14.08 -2.64 -1.87
N ARG A 295 -14.74 -1.72 -1.16
CA ARG A 295 -14.95 -1.82 0.29
C ARG A 295 -15.86 -3.01 0.63
N GLU A 296 -16.97 -3.14 -0.09
CA GLU A 296 -17.93 -4.21 0.14
C GLU A 296 -17.33 -5.60 -0.07
N ILE A 297 -16.52 -5.81 -1.12
CA ILE A 297 -15.95 -7.13 -1.37
C ILE A 297 -14.99 -7.54 -0.25
N LYS A 298 -14.18 -6.60 0.27
CA LYS A 298 -13.26 -6.84 1.40
C LYS A 298 -14.03 -7.19 2.68
N LYS A 299 -15.08 -6.41 3.02
CA LYS A 299 -16.01 -6.72 4.13
C LYS A 299 -16.68 -8.08 3.96
N LYS A 300 -17.13 -8.40 2.75
CA LYS A 300 -17.80 -9.68 2.43
C LYS A 300 -16.88 -10.90 2.65
N HIS A 301 -15.56 -10.73 2.56
CA HIS A 301 -14.54 -11.75 2.86
C HIS A 301 -14.00 -11.65 4.30
N GLY A 302 -14.72 -10.98 5.21
CA GLY A 302 -14.39 -10.94 6.64
C GLY A 302 -13.42 -9.84 7.04
N GLY A 303 -13.02 -8.96 6.11
CA GLY A 303 -12.15 -7.83 6.41
C GLY A 303 -12.82 -6.83 7.34
N SER A 304 -12.14 -6.51 8.45
CA SER A 304 -12.53 -5.46 9.38
C SER A 304 -11.97 -4.12 8.93
N GLU A 305 -12.80 -3.08 8.99
CA GLU A 305 -12.41 -1.73 8.58
C GLU A 305 -11.42 -1.12 9.57
N ARG A 306 -10.31 -0.60 9.04
CA ARG A 306 -9.33 0.22 9.76
C ARG A 306 -9.12 1.51 8.98
N TRP A 307 -8.50 2.50 9.61
CA TRP A 307 -8.30 3.83 9.01
C TRP A 307 -6.84 4.15 8.88
N MET A 308 -6.44 4.63 7.71
CA MET A 308 -5.12 5.18 7.43
C MET A 308 -5.23 6.70 7.34
N LEU A 309 -4.35 7.40 8.03
CA LEU A 309 -4.18 8.84 7.97
C LEU A 309 -3.24 9.19 6.80
N THR A 310 -3.64 10.13 5.96
CA THR A 310 -2.73 10.79 5.01
C THR A 310 -2.49 12.23 5.47
N ALA A 311 -1.32 12.46 6.04
CA ALA A 311 -0.89 13.76 6.50
C ALA A 311 -0.07 14.47 5.41
N VAL A 312 -0.40 15.72 5.12
CA VAL A 312 0.22 16.50 4.04
C VAL A 312 0.73 17.83 4.58
N ARG A 313 1.99 18.15 4.28
CA ARG A 313 2.58 19.47 4.50
C ARG A 313 2.95 20.08 3.16
N ILE A 314 2.48 21.30 2.90
CA ILE A 314 2.88 22.08 1.73
C ILE A 314 3.97 23.05 2.17
N ASN A 315 5.15 22.95 1.58
CA ASN A 315 6.32 23.72 2.01
C ASN A 315 6.35 25.15 1.45
N ASN A 316 5.34 25.53 0.66
CA ASN A 316 5.13 26.88 0.15
C ASN A 316 3.84 27.50 0.77
N PRO A 317 3.92 28.62 1.51
CA PRO A 317 2.79 29.21 2.22
C PRO A 317 1.59 29.59 1.31
N LEU A 318 1.85 30.22 0.15
CA LEU A 318 0.80 30.61 -0.80
C LEU A 318 0.10 29.39 -1.42
N LYS A 319 0.87 28.33 -1.67
CA LYS A 319 0.32 27.05 -2.15
C LYS A 319 -0.43 26.28 -1.07
N SER A 320 -0.09 26.47 0.21
CA SER A 320 -0.79 25.84 1.34
C SER A 320 -2.22 26.36 1.48
N ALA A 321 -2.42 27.67 1.38
CA ALA A 321 -3.75 28.30 1.40
C ALA A 321 -4.62 27.81 0.22
N SER A 322 -4.08 27.83 -1.00
CA SER A 322 -4.80 27.35 -2.19
C SER A 322 -5.11 25.84 -2.13
N TYR A 323 -4.22 25.01 -1.57
CA TYR A 323 -4.46 23.58 -1.36
C TYR A 323 -5.65 23.35 -0.43
N THR A 324 -5.72 24.08 0.68
CA THR A 324 -6.82 23.98 1.65
C THR A 324 -8.16 24.35 1.00
N ILE A 325 -8.19 25.44 0.22
CA ILE A 325 -9.38 25.87 -0.53
C ILE A 325 -9.80 24.81 -1.55
N ARG A 326 -8.86 24.28 -2.36
CA ARG A 326 -9.15 23.23 -3.34
C ARG A 326 -9.70 21.96 -2.69
N LYS A 327 -9.17 21.58 -1.52
CA LYS A 327 -9.64 20.41 -0.75
C LYS A 327 -11.07 20.61 -0.25
N LEU A 328 -11.40 21.79 0.27
CA LEU A 328 -12.77 22.14 0.67
C LEU A 328 -13.75 22.10 -0.50
N ILE A 329 -13.35 22.66 -1.66
CA ILE A 329 -14.15 22.62 -2.89
C ILE A 329 -14.38 21.17 -3.34
N ARG A 330 -13.33 20.34 -3.38
CA ARG A 330 -13.43 18.92 -3.73
C ARG A 330 -14.36 18.16 -2.79
N ARG A 331 -14.25 18.40 -1.48
CA ARG A 331 -15.11 17.75 -0.47
C ARG A 331 -16.57 18.11 -0.68
N LYS A 332 -16.89 19.41 -0.82
CA LYS A 332 -18.25 19.87 -1.13
C LYS A 332 -18.77 19.31 -2.46
N ALA A 333 -17.92 19.18 -3.47
CA ALA A 333 -18.29 18.59 -4.75
C ALA A 333 -18.66 17.10 -4.62
N ILE A 334 -17.97 16.34 -3.77
CA ILE A 334 -18.27 14.92 -3.48
C ILE A 334 -19.55 14.79 -2.65
N GLU A 335 -19.71 15.61 -1.62
CA GLU A 335 -20.89 15.59 -0.73
C GLU A 335 -22.17 16.06 -1.44
N SER A 336 -22.05 16.89 -2.49
CA SER A 336 -23.18 17.40 -3.27
C SER A 336 -22.93 17.29 -4.79
N PRO A 337 -23.07 16.08 -5.37
CA PRO A 337 -22.66 15.78 -6.74
C PRO A 337 -23.37 16.61 -7.82
N ASN A 338 -24.55 17.14 -7.52
CA ASN A 338 -25.38 17.93 -8.44
C ASN A 338 -25.26 19.45 -8.24
N SER A 339 -24.46 19.90 -7.27
CA SER A 339 -24.28 21.33 -6.97
C SER A 339 -23.52 22.08 -8.07
N LEU A 340 -23.67 23.41 -8.12
CA LEU A 340 -22.87 24.28 -8.98
C LEU A 340 -21.36 24.12 -8.72
N ILE A 341 -20.98 23.92 -7.45
CA ILE A 341 -19.60 23.66 -7.02
C ILE A 341 -19.07 22.36 -7.64
N SER A 342 -19.87 21.28 -7.67
CA SER A 342 -19.51 20.02 -8.32
C SER A 342 -19.35 20.17 -9.84
N LYS A 343 -20.26 20.90 -10.49
CA LYS A 343 -20.18 21.18 -11.94
C LYS A 343 -18.93 21.99 -12.29
N LEU A 344 -18.61 23.02 -11.51
CA LEU A 344 -17.40 23.82 -11.68
C LEU A 344 -16.14 22.98 -11.41
N TYR A 345 -16.12 22.22 -10.31
CA TYR A 345 -14.99 21.34 -9.97
C TYR A 345 -14.70 20.34 -11.09
N LYS A 346 -15.71 19.65 -11.64
CA LYS A 346 -15.53 18.73 -12.78
C LYS A 346 -14.99 19.43 -14.03
N ARG A 347 -15.41 20.67 -14.30
CA ARG A 347 -14.98 21.45 -15.48
C ARG A 347 -13.54 21.93 -15.38
N PHE A 348 -13.04 22.19 -14.17
CA PHE A 348 -11.68 22.70 -13.94
C PHE A 348 -10.67 21.63 -13.50
N ALA A 349 -11.12 20.49 -12.95
CA ALA A 349 -10.24 19.40 -12.51
C ALA A 349 -9.90 18.37 -13.61
N LEU A 350 -10.51 18.49 -14.80
CA LEU A 350 -10.25 17.65 -15.99
C LEU A 350 -9.40 18.35 -17.07
N LYS A 351 -8.85 19.53 -16.75
CA LYS A 351 -7.76 20.18 -17.50
C LYS A 351 -6.53 20.19 -16.61
#